data_AF-A0AAU6Z3F9-F1
#
_entry.id   AF-A0AAU6Z3F9-F1
#
_cell.length_a   1.000
_cell.length_b   1.000
_cell.length_c   1.000
_cell.angle_alpha   90.00
_cell.angle_beta   90.00
_cell.angle_gamma   90.00
#
_symmetry.space_group_name_H-M   'P 1'
#
loop_
_entity.id
_entity.type
_entity.pdbx_description
1 polymer ?
#
loop_
_entity_poly.entity_id
_entity_poly.type
_entity_poly.pdbx_seq_one_letter_code
_entity_poly.pdbx_strand_id
1 'polypeptide(L)' 'MATGIEPQTFTVDEAAKILGIGRRQAYEAVRTGTIPSLSIGRRILIPSKRLLAMLEGHPQDAA' A
#
# COMPACT_ATOMS: atom_id res chain seq x y z
N MET A 1 8.45 4.81 -22.21
CA MET A 1 9.88 4.77 -21.88
C MET A 1 10.01 4.49 -20.40
N ALA A 2 10.19 3.20 -20.08
CA ALA A 2 10.66 2.56 -18.83
C ALA A 2 10.10 1.12 -18.87
N THR A 3 10.90 0.17 -19.37
CA THR A 3 10.60 -1.27 -19.35
C THR A 3 11.57 -1.98 -18.40
N GLY A 4 11.75 -1.38 -17.22
CA GLY A 4 12.44 -2.03 -16.10
C GLY A 4 11.43 -2.75 -15.23
N ILE A 5 11.77 -3.92 -14.73
CA ILE A 5 10.98 -4.62 -13.71
C ILE A 5 11.23 -3.90 -12.38
N GLU A 6 10.65 -2.72 -12.22
CA GLU A 6 10.76 -1.95 -10.98
C GLU A 6 9.83 -2.56 -9.93
N PRO A 7 10.28 -2.69 -8.67
CA PRO A 7 9.42 -3.18 -7.60
C PRO A 7 8.27 -2.21 -7.37
N GLN A 8 7.07 -2.58 -7.82
CA GLN A 8 5.82 -1.83 -7.62
C GLN A 8 5.22 -2.10 -6.23
N THR A 9 6.08 -2.23 -5.21
CA THR A 9 5.66 -2.51 -3.84
C THR A 9 6.46 -1.69 -2.85
N PHE A 10 5.77 -1.12 -1.88
CA PHE A 10 6.34 -0.39 -0.75
C PHE A 10 6.26 -1.22 0.53
N THR A 11 7.06 -0.88 1.52
CA THR A 11 6.87 -1.34 2.90
C THR A 11 5.75 -0.56 3.57
N VAL A 12 5.28 -1.06 4.73
CA VAL A 12 4.28 -0.35 5.56
C VAL A 12 4.79 1.03 5.99
N ASP A 13 6.09 1.17 6.25
CA ASP A 13 6.69 2.44 6.67
C ASP A 13 6.74 3.47 5.54
N GLU A 14 7.06 3.03 4.33
CA GLU A 14 7.02 3.87 3.13
C GLU A 14 5.60 4.29 2.78
N ALA A 15 4.64 3.36 2.85
CA ALA A 15 3.23 3.68 2.66
C ALA A 15 2.73 4.68 3.72
N ALA A 16 3.18 4.57 4.97
CA ALA A 16 2.85 5.53 6.03
C ALA A 16 3.32 6.95 5.67
N LYS A 17 4.54 7.08 5.14
CA LYS A 17 5.10 8.37 4.70
C LYS A 17 4.34 8.95 3.51
N ILE A 18 4.00 8.12 2.52
CA ILE A 18 3.22 8.54 1.34
C ILE A 18 1.82 9.03 1.75
N LEU A 19 1.17 8.32 2.68
CA LEU A 19 -0.16 8.67 3.18
C LEU A 19 -0.15 9.77 4.23
N GLY A 20 1.01 10.17 4.74
CA GLY A 20 1.13 11.16 5.82
C GLY A 20 0.59 10.69 7.18
N ILE A 21 0.53 9.37 7.41
CA ILE A 21 0.02 8.78 8.67
C ILE A 21 1.14 8.24 9.55
N GLY A 22 0.86 8.11 10.84
CA GLY A 22 1.80 7.49 11.78
C GLY A 22 1.99 5.99 11.51
N ARG A 23 3.18 5.45 11.81
CA ARG A 23 3.51 4.02 11.63
C ARG A 23 2.47 3.07 12.22
N ARG A 24 2.01 3.36 13.44
CA ARG A 24 0.97 2.56 14.11
C ARG A 24 -0.33 2.53 13.30
N GLN A 25 -0.76 3.69 12.80
CA GLN A 25 -1.98 3.79 11.98
C GLN A 25 -1.82 3.02 10.67
N ALA A 26 -0.65 3.07 10.05
CA ALA A 26 -0.38 2.28 8.83
C ALA A 26 -0.46 0.77 9.10
N TYR A 27 0.14 0.27 10.18
CA TYR A 27 0.02 -1.15 10.55
C TYR A 27 -1.41 -1.55 10.92
N GLU A 28 -2.15 -0.69 11.63
CA GLU A 28 -3.57 -0.93 11.91
C GLU A 28 -4.40 -0.95 10.63
N ALA A 29 -4.19 -0.01 9.72
CA ALA A 29 -4.90 0.07 8.45
C ALA A 29 -4.58 -1.10 7.50
N VAL A 30 -3.36 -1.64 7.55
CA VAL A 30 -3.00 -2.90 6.89
C VAL A 30 -3.75 -4.07 7.53
N ARG A 31 -3.82 -4.12 8.87
CA ARG A 31 -4.52 -5.18 9.61
C ARG A 31 -6.04 -5.15 9.40
N THR A 32 -6.64 -3.97 9.27
CA THR A 32 -8.08 -3.80 8.99
C THR A 32 -8.42 -3.98 7.52
N GLY A 33 -7.42 -4.09 6.63
CA GLY A 33 -7.62 -4.19 5.18
C GLY A 33 -7.94 -2.85 4.50
N THR A 34 -7.88 -1.73 5.24
CA THR A 34 -8.06 -0.38 4.68
C THR A 34 -6.92 -0.03 3.72
N ILE A 35 -5.68 -0.39 4.07
CA ILE A 35 -4.54 -0.28 3.16
C ILE A 35 -4.33 -1.64 2.48
N PRO A 36 -4.36 -1.69 1.14
CA PRO A 36 -4.13 -2.90 0.38
C PRO A 36 -2.71 -3.40 0.60
N SER A 37 -2.58 -4.64 1.06
CA SER A 37 -1.28 -5.26 1.37
C SER A 37 -1.20 -6.70 0.87
N LEU A 38 0.02 -7.14 0.59
CA LEU A 38 0.41 -8.48 0.19
C LEU A 38 1.38 -9.02 1.23
N SER A 39 0.98 -10.08 1.91
CA SER A 39 1.84 -10.80 2.86
C SER A 39 2.59 -11.90 2.13
N ILE A 40 3.89 -11.70 1.89
CA ILE A 40 4.78 -12.69 1.27
C ILE A 40 5.72 -13.23 2.35
N GLY A 41 5.37 -14.39 2.90
CA GLY A 41 6.08 -15.00 4.03
C GLY A 41 6.04 -14.09 5.26
N ARG A 42 7.21 -13.59 5.67
CA ARG A 42 7.34 -12.68 6.85
C ARG A 42 7.29 -11.20 6.48
N ARG A 43 7.16 -10.86 5.20
CA ARG A 43 7.19 -9.47 4.71
C ARG A 43 5.78 -9.01 4.34
N ILE A 44 5.46 -7.77 4.72
CA ILE A 44 4.26 -7.07 4.27
C ILE A 44 4.68 -6.08 3.19
N LEU A 45 4.07 -6.21 2.01
CA LEU A 45 4.32 -5.39 0.85
C LEU A 45 3.02 -4.68 0.44
N ILE A 46 3.12 -3.39 0.13
CA ILE A 46 2.00 -2.51 -0.20
C ILE A 46 2.10 -2.24 -1.71
N PRO A 47 1.19 -2.75 -2.56
CA PRO A 47 1.28 -2.53 -3.99
C PRO A 47 1.11 -1.04 -4.33
N SER A 48 2.08 -0.45 -5.03
CA SER A 48 2.10 0.97 -5.39
C SER A 48 0.85 1.39 -6.16
N LYS A 49 0.42 0.58 -7.13
CA LYS A 49 -0.78 0.85 -7.94
C LYS A 49 -2.06 0.93 -7.10
N ARG A 50 -2.23 0.00 -6.16
CA ARG A 50 -3.41 -0.03 -5.28
C ARG A 50 -3.39 1.13 -4.28
N LEU A 51 -2.21 1.46 -3.74
CA LEU A 51 -2.04 2.60 -2.85
C LEU A 51 -2.38 3.93 -3.56
N LEU A 52 -1.83 4.15 -4.77
CA LEU A 52 -2.08 5.36 -5.55
C LEU A 52 -3.55 5.49 -5.96
N ALA A 53 -4.21 4.37 -6.30
CA ALA A 53 -5.64 4.37 -6.61
C ALA A 53 -6.51 4.89 -5.44
N MET A 54 -6.07 4.77 -4.18
CA MET A 54 -6.77 5.36 -3.03
C MET A 54 -6.68 6.89 -3.02
N LEU A 55 -5.54 7.47 -3.45
CA LEU A 55 -5.36 8.93 -3.53
C LEU A 55 -6.12 9.55 -4.69
N GLU A 56 -6.31 8.79 -5.78
CA GLU A 56 -7.07 9.21 -6.95
C GLU A 56 -8.59 9.24 -6.70
N GLY A 57 -9.07 8.82 -5.51
CA GLY A 57 -10.48 8.84 -5.14
C GLY A 57 -11.31 7.71 -5.76
N HIS A 58 -10.66 6.68 -6.32
CA HIS A 58 -11.38 5.49 -6.78
C HIS A 58 -11.72 4.60 -5.57
N PRO A 59 -13.01 4.46 -5.19
CA PRO A 59 -13.40 3.59 -4.09
C PRO A 59 -12.94 2.16 -4.38
N GLN A 60 -12.29 1.53 -3.38
CA GLN A 60 -11.76 0.16 -3.48
C GLN A 60 -12.84 -0.92 -3.26
N ASP A 61 -14.11 -0.53 -3.14
CA ASP A 61 -15.23 -1.46 -2.90
C ASP A 61 -16.10 -1.57 -4.16
N ALA A 62 -15.65 -2.42 -5.08
CA ALA A 62 -16.51 -3.10 -6.04
C ALA A 62 -16.19 -4.60 -5.96
N ALA A 63 -16.64 -5.22 -4.87
CA ALA A 63 -16.75 -6.66 -4.71
C ALA A 63 -18.13 -6.99 -4.16
#